data_AF-A0A7C3M7S6-F1
#
_entry.id   AF-A0A7C3M7S6-F1
#
_cell.length_a   1.000
_cell.length_b   1.000
_cell.length_c   1.000
_cell.angle_alpha   90.00
_cell.angle_beta   90.00
_cell.angle_gamma   90.00
#
_symmetry.space_group_name_H-M   'P 1'
#
loop_
_entity.id
_entity.type
_entity.pdbx_description
1 polymer ?
#
loop_
_entity_poly.entity_id
_entity_poly.type
_entity_poly.pdbx_seq_one_letter_code
_entity_poly.pdbx_strand_id
1 'polypeptide(L)' 'MEKVILFDLDGTVIDSTDAIVNTFLYSFEKKGFTFEGSIQDIKNLIGHTLEDMYIGLGVSESEADSFVSTYKERYKTI' A
#
# COMPACT_ATOMS: atom_id res chain seq x y z
N MET A 1 27.91 23.45 -12.40
CA MET A 1 27.22 23.42 -11.09
C MET A 1 25.89 22.74 -11.33
N GLU A 2 25.82 21.44 -11.04
CA GLU A 2 24.58 20.68 -11.28
C GLU A 2 23.59 20.98 -10.15
N LYS A 3 22.41 21.50 -10.54
CA LYS A 3 21.27 21.65 -9.63
C LYS A 3 20.54 20.31 -9.63
N VAL A 4 20.87 19.44 -8.68
CA VAL A 4 20.12 18.21 -8.47
C VAL A 4 18.94 18.53 -7.56
N ILE A 5 17.74 18.31 -8.07
CA ILE A 5 16.49 18.41 -7.31
C ILE A 5 16.02 16.98 -7.08
N LEU A 6 15.97 16.56 -5.81
CA LEU A 6 15.40 15.28 -5.39
C LEU A 6 13.91 15.48 -5.09
N PHE A 7 13.06 14.75 -5.80
CA PHE A 7 11.63 14.69 -5.53
C PHE A 7 11.32 13.43 -4.71
N ASP A 8 10.54 13.60 -3.65
CA ASP A 8 9.81 12.50 -3.04
C ASP A 8 8.48 12.33 -3.79
N LEU A 9 8.10 11.09 -4.11
CA LEU A 9 6.95 10.79 -4.98
C LEU A 9 5.64 10.75 -4.18
N ASP A 10 5.71 10.39 -2.89
CA ASP A 10 4.53 10.30 -2.04
C ASP A 10 4.22 11.65 -1.37
N GLY A 11 2.99 12.11 -1.55
CA GLY A 11 2.45 13.29 -0.85
C GLY A 11 2.67 14.67 -1.49
N THR A 12 3.29 14.78 -2.68
CA THR A 12 3.56 16.11 -3.28
C THR A 12 2.88 16.40 -4.64
N VAL A 13 2.57 15.40 -5.48
CA VAL A 13 2.05 15.65 -6.86
C VAL A 13 0.77 14.87 -7.21
N ILE A 14 0.53 13.73 -6.56
CA ILE A 14 -0.66 12.88 -6.76
C ILE A 14 -1.22 12.63 -5.37
N ASP A 15 -2.55 12.61 -5.21
CA ASP A 15 -3.19 12.16 -3.98
C ASP A 15 -3.06 10.62 -3.85
N SER A 16 -1.79 10.17 -3.77
CA SER A 16 -1.40 8.76 -3.80
C SER A 16 -1.91 8.04 -2.56
N THR A 17 -2.13 8.75 -1.46
CA THR A 17 -2.67 8.21 -0.20
C THR A 17 -4.00 7.51 -0.43
N ASP A 18 -4.95 8.14 -1.13
CA ASP A 18 -6.25 7.55 -1.37
C ASP A 18 -6.17 6.38 -2.36
N ALA A 19 -5.30 6.46 -3.37
CA ALA A 19 -5.04 5.35 -4.29
C ALA A 19 -4.42 4.15 -3.56
N ILE A 20 -3.46 4.37 -2.67
CA ILE A 20 -2.80 3.35 -1.85
C ILE A 20 -3.84 2.67 -0.96
N VAL A 21 -4.60 3.45 -0.18
CA VAL A 21 -5.64 2.92 0.72
C VAL A 21 -6.65 2.07 -0.05
N ASN A 22 -7.19 2.60 -1.17
CA ASN A 22 -8.16 1.85 -1.98
C ASN A 22 -7.56 0.58 -2.57
N THR A 23 -6.27 0.57 -2.92
CA THR A 23 -5.57 -0.61 -3.45
C THR A 23 -5.36 -1.68 -2.37
N PHE A 24 -5.06 -1.28 -1.12
CA PHE A 24 -5.02 -2.19 0.03
C PHE A 24 -6.38 -2.82 0.29
N LEU A 25 -7.43 -2.00 0.39
CA LEU A 25 -8.81 -2.48 0.61
C LEU A 25 -9.27 -3.44 -0.49
N TYR A 26 -8.96 -3.13 -1.75
CA TYR A 26 -9.21 -4.03 -2.88
C TYR A 26 -8.49 -5.37 -2.73
N SER A 27 -7.24 -5.35 -2.27
CA SER A 27 -6.45 -6.57 -2.10
C SER A 27 -7.01 -7.45 -0.99
N PHE A 28 -7.49 -6.85 0.10
CA PHE A 28 -8.21 -7.56 1.16
C PHE A 28 -9.49 -8.22 0.65
N GLU A 29 -10.32 -7.46 -0.07
CA GLU A 29 -11.56 -7.97 -0.67
C GLU A 29 -11.29 -9.13 -1.65
N LYS A 30 -10.36 -8.95 -2.59
CA LYS A 30 -10.03 -9.97 -3.60
C LYS A 30 -9.46 -11.25 -3.00
N LYS A 31 -8.81 -11.18 -1.84
CA LYS A 31 -8.27 -12.33 -1.12
C LYS A 31 -9.23 -12.92 -0.09
N GLY A 32 -10.40 -12.31 0.11
CA GLY A 32 -11.36 -12.74 1.14
C GLY A 32 -10.84 -12.53 2.56
N PHE A 33 -9.91 -11.59 2.75
CA PHE A 33 -9.34 -11.28 4.05
C PHE A 33 -10.24 -10.27 4.79
N THR A 34 -10.65 -10.62 6.00
CA THR A 34 -11.39 -9.72 6.89
C THR A 34 -10.41 -8.79 7.57
N PHE A 35 -10.27 -7.58 7.02
CA PHE A 35 -9.48 -6.52 7.64
C PHE A 35 -10.23 -5.92 8.83
N GLU A 36 -9.70 -6.08 10.04
CA GLU A 36 -10.30 -5.56 11.29
C GLU A 36 -9.80 -4.16 11.67
N GLY A 37 -8.80 -3.64 10.97
CA GLY A 37 -8.23 -2.31 11.22
C GLY A 37 -9.02 -1.18 10.57
N SER A 38 -8.49 0.03 10.71
CA SER A 38 -9.03 1.26 10.15
C SER A 38 -8.20 1.77 8.97
N ILE A 39 -8.77 2.69 8.20
CA ILE A 39 -8.02 3.41 7.15
C ILE A 39 -6.79 4.13 7.74
N GLN A 40 -6.87 4.60 8.99
CA GLN A 40 -5.76 5.27 9.65
C GLN A 40 -4.59 4.32 9.89
N ASP A 41 -4.86 3.04 10.16
CA ASP A 41 -3.80 2.03 10.34
C ASP A 41 -3.03 1.80 9.04
N ILE A 42 -3.73 1.78 7.90
CA ILE A 42 -3.09 1.73 6.58
C ILE A 42 -2.22 2.98 6.36
N LYS A 43 -2.77 4.17 6.64
CA LYS A 43 -2.06 5.45 6.46
C LYS A 43 -0.81 5.56 7.34
N ASN A 44 -0.88 5.07 8.57
CA ASN A 44 0.24 5.07 9.50
C ASN A 44 1.42 4.22 9.03
N LEU A 45 1.17 3.25 8.15
CA LEU A 45 2.19 2.34 7.63
C LEU A 45 2.74 2.77 6.26
N ILE A 46 2.19 3.83 5.65
CA ILE A 46 2.70 4.36 4.37
C ILE A 46 4.14 4.84 4.58
N GLY A 47 5.03 4.36 3.70
CA GLY A 47 6.48 4.57 3.79
C GLY A 47 7.25 3.32 4.20
N HIS A 48 6.58 2.28 4.72
CA HIS A 48 7.17 0.95 4.86
C HIS A 48 7.10 0.16 3.56
N THR A 49 7.77 -1.00 3.52
CA THR A 49 7.62 -1.92 2.39
C THR A 49 6.19 -2.48 2.36
N LEU A 50 5.67 -2.81 1.17
CA LEU A 50 4.31 -3.34 1.05
C LEU A 50 4.12 -4.63 1.87
N GLU A 51 5.15 -5.45 1.98
CA GLU A 51 5.15 -6.67 2.78
C GLU A 51 4.96 -6.34 4.27
N ASP A 52 5.79 -5.45 4.81
CA ASP A 52 5.68 -4.98 6.21
C ASP A 52 4.33 -4.32 6.48
N MET A 53 3.80 -3.57 5.52
CA MET A 53 2.46 -2.97 5.64
C MET A 53 1.39 -4.05 5.77
N TYR A 54 1.39 -5.07 4.91
CA TYR A 54 0.41 -6.17 4.99
C TYR A 54 0.53 -6.95 6.29
N ILE A 55 1.76 -7.27 6.71
CA ILE A 55 2.02 -7.95 7.98
C ILE A 55 1.52 -7.10 9.15
N GLY A 56 1.81 -5.80 9.15
CA GLY A 56 1.34 -4.85 10.17
C GLY A 56 -0.19 -4.68 10.20
N LEU A 57 -0.89 -5.02 9.12
CA LEU A 57 -2.37 -4.99 9.02
C LEU A 57 -3.01 -6.35 9.32
N GLY A 58 -2.22 -7.35 9.74
CA GLY A 58 -2.70 -8.65 10.21
C GLY A 58 -2.65 -9.77 9.17
N VAL A 59 -2.06 -9.54 7.99
CA VAL A 59 -1.79 -10.62 7.02
C VAL A 59 -0.62 -11.47 7.50
N SER A 60 -0.71 -12.78 7.33
CA SER A 60 0.41 -13.67 7.70
C SER A 60 1.62 -13.46 6.78
N GLU A 61 2.84 -13.62 7.30
CA GLU A 61 4.08 -13.53 6.49
C GLU A 61 4.03 -14.46 5.26
N SER A 62 3.47 -15.67 5.43
CA SER A 62 3.33 -16.64 4.34
C SER A 62 2.41 -16.20 3.20
N GLU A 63 1.50 -15.25 3.46
CA GLU A 63 0.55 -14.75 2.47
C GLU A 63 0.92 -13.36 1.95
N ALA A 64 1.77 -12.62 2.65
CA ALA A 64 2.10 -11.23 2.35
C ALA A 64 2.52 -11.02 0.89
N ASP A 65 3.38 -11.88 0.34
CA ASP A 65 3.78 -11.84 -1.08
C ASP A 65 2.60 -11.93 -2.07
N SER A 66 1.59 -12.73 -1.72
CA SER A 66 0.37 -12.91 -2.52
C SER A 66 -0.49 -11.64 -2.52
N PHE A 67 -0.54 -10.94 -1.39
CA PHE A 67 -1.20 -9.64 -1.26
C PHE A 67 -0.43 -8.55 -2.00
N VAL A 68 0.90 -8.50 -1.86
CA VAL A 68 1.78 -7.57 -2.60
C VAL A 68 1.60 -7.73 -4.10
N SER A 69 1.51 -8.97 -4.59
CA SER A 69 1.28 -9.24 -6.01
C SER A 69 -0.06 -8.69 -6.49
N THR A 70 -1.11 -8.90 -5.69
CA THR A 70 -2.47 -8.39 -5.97
C THR A 70 -2.54 -6.87 -5.96
N TYR A 71 -1.85 -6.24 -5.00
CA TYR A 71 -1.70 -4.80 -4.91
C TYR A 71 -1.06 -4.25 -6.19
N LYS A 72 0.08 -4.82 -6.61
CA LYS A 72 0.82 -4.38 -7.81
C LYS A 72 0.01 -4.54 -9.08
N GLU A 73 -0.80 -5.59 -9.20
CA GLU A 73 -1.74 -5.76 -10.32
C GLU A 73 -2.76 -4.63 -10.38
N ARG A 74 -3.38 -4.31 -9.23
CA ARG A 74 -4.41 -3.27 -9.15
C ARG A 74 -3.83 -1.89 -9.40
N TYR A 75 -2.68 -1.57 -8.79
CA TYR A 75 -2.05 -0.26 -8.90
C TYR A 75 -1.64 0.10 -10.35
N LYS A 76 -1.31 -0.88 -11.19
CA LYS A 76 -1.03 -0.67 -12.62
C LYS A 76 -2.24 -0.20 -13.43
N THR A 77 -3.44 -0.34 -12.89
CA THR A 77 -4.72 -0.07 -13.58
C THR A 77 -5.44 1.17 -13.04
N ILE A 78 -4.80 1.90 -12.13
CA ILE A 78 -5.34 3.12 -11.51
C ILE A 78 -4.60 4.32 -12.11
#